data_AF-A0AAW8GHK6-F1
#
_entry.id   AF-A0AAW8GHK6-F1
#
_cell.length_a   1.000
_cell.length_b   1.000
_cell.length_c   1.000
_cell.angle_alpha   90.00
_cell.angle_beta   90.00
_cell.angle_gamma   90.00
#
_symmetry.space_group_name_H-M   'P 1'
#
loop_
_entity.id
_entity.type
_entity.pdbx_description
1 polymer ?
#
loop_
_entity_poly.entity_id
_entity_poly.type
_entity_poly.pdbx_seq_one_letter_code
_entity_poly.pdbx_strand_id
1 'polypeptide(L)'
;MVNLRHKKERKVIMNELRFWNGNKSLARQQHEFNVLSAIQQGGNMPWSIIHDTTDYPNAEDESRIFQRGADLLTTVAGNRKFAQDEHIAIHQPICGGILGCRILVIRTSEQALFDHIEESALKNKIAGIPATWADADLLRYNGYQVLEKGSLDQMFLMLREGLCDFIPLGINEVQSLFKQSSNTNQEITIETNMMLFYPLPIVFYLHPQRLDLKKSIERGIEKLTQNGTLQRIYRYHYQNAIQSMTPEKRRIIQLTNPNLNQHWLGFKAYYMK
;
A
#
# COMPACT_ATOMS: atom_id res chain seq x y z
N MET A 1 18.69 -43.46 18.10
CA MET A 1 19.17 -43.02 16.77
C MET A 1 18.47 -41.73 16.42
N VAL A 2 19.23 -40.64 16.35
CA VAL A 2 18.77 -39.27 16.18
C VAL A 2 18.48 -39.02 14.70
N ASN A 3 17.27 -38.56 14.38
CA ASN A 3 16.84 -38.25 13.03
C ASN A 3 17.44 -36.90 12.59
N LEU A 4 18.33 -36.95 11.61
CA LEU A 4 19.03 -35.81 11.02
C LEU A 4 18.05 -34.91 10.25
N ARG A 5 17.77 -33.73 10.80
CA ARG A 5 17.17 -32.61 10.06
C ARG A 5 18.13 -32.19 8.95
N HIS A 6 17.77 -32.43 7.69
CA HIS A 6 18.42 -31.79 6.54
C HIS A 6 18.06 -30.30 6.52
N LYS A 7 18.89 -29.49 7.21
CA LYS A 7 18.99 -28.05 6.96
C LYS A 7 19.73 -27.91 5.62
N LYS A 8 19.00 -27.69 4.52
CA LYS A 8 19.59 -27.35 3.23
C LYS A 8 20.35 -26.02 3.43
N GLU A 9 21.67 -26.08 3.46
CA GLU A 9 22.51 -24.88 3.43
C GLU A 9 22.24 -24.13 2.12
N ARG A 10 21.72 -22.91 2.25
CA ARG A 10 21.43 -22.03 1.12
C ARG A 10 22.78 -21.55 0.58
N LYS A 11 23.20 -22.07 -0.57
CA LYS A 11 24.35 -21.55 -1.31
C LYS A 11 23.96 -20.19 -1.86
N VAL A 12 24.17 -19.13 -1.07
CA VAL A 12 24.00 -17.73 -1.51
C VAL A 12 24.91 -17.56 -2.72
N ILE A 13 24.33 -17.41 -3.91
CA ILE A 13 25.10 -16.95 -5.07
C ILE A 13 25.49 -15.51 -4.72
N MET A 14 26.75 -15.31 -4.34
CA MET A 14 27.27 -14.09 -3.69
C MET A 14 27.03 -12.77 -4.46
N ASN A 15 26.50 -12.82 -5.68
CA ASN A 15 26.34 -11.67 -6.58
C ASN A 15 24.87 -11.32 -6.92
N GLU A 16 23.86 -12.03 -6.40
CA GLU A 16 22.44 -11.76 -6.72
C GLU A 16 21.64 -11.31 -5.49
N LEU A 17 20.68 -10.41 -5.71
CA LEU A 17 19.65 -10.01 -4.74
C LEU A 17 18.27 -10.29 -5.32
N ARG A 18 17.53 -11.26 -4.75
CA ARG A 18 16.18 -11.60 -5.21
C ARG A 18 15.15 -10.70 -4.53
N PHE A 19 14.70 -9.68 -5.26
CA PHE A 19 13.65 -8.77 -4.82
C PHE A 19 12.31 -9.24 -5.35
N TRP A 20 11.48 -9.79 -4.48
CA TRP A 20 10.10 -10.10 -4.81
C TRP A 20 9.22 -8.86 -4.64
N ASN A 21 8.54 -8.51 -5.71
CA ASN A 21 7.68 -7.35 -5.86
C ASN A 21 6.34 -7.80 -6.45
N GLY A 22 5.62 -8.65 -5.72
CA GLY A 22 4.32 -9.18 -6.13
C GLY A 22 3.16 -8.19 -5.99
N ASN A 23 3.43 -6.88 -5.98
CA ASN A 23 2.35 -5.91 -5.92
C ASN A 23 1.53 -5.90 -7.21
N LYS A 24 0.20 -5.80 -7.13
CA LYS A 24 -0.69 -5.84 -8.31
C LYS A 24 -0.74 -4.54 -9.12
N SER A 25 -0.15 -3.46 -8.62
CA SER A 25 -0.13 -2.15 -9.26
C SER A 25 1.21 -1.93 -9.97
N LEU A 26 1.19 -1.82 -11.29
CA LEU A 26 2.40 -1.60 -12.10
C LEU A 26 3.16 -0.34 -11.65
N ALA A 27 2.45 0.74 -11.33
CA ALA A 27 3.04 1.98 -10.84
C ALA A 27 3.78 1.77 -9.51
N ARG A 28 3.25 0.95 -8.60
CA ARG A 28 3.95 0.57 -7.37
C ARG A 28 5.14 -0.33 -7.63
N GLN A 29 4.99 -1.34 -8.49
CA GLN A 29 6.10 -2.22 -8.83
C GLN A 29 7.31 -1.41 -9.36
N GLN A 30 7.04 -0.49 -10.30
CA GLN A 30 8.06 0.38 -10.88
C GLN A 30 8.63 1.39 -9.87
N HIS A 31 7.79 1.98 -9.02
CA HIS A 31 8.26 2.87 -7.94
C HIS A 31 9.22 2.15 -7.00
N GLU A 32 8.81 1.01 -6.49
CA GLU A 32 9.56 0.23 -5.51
C GLU A 32 10.89 -0.28 -6.09
N PHE A 33 10.87 -0.74 -7.34
CA PHE A 33 12.09 -1.11 -8.07
C PHE A 33 13.02 0.08 -8.33
N ASN A 34 12.48 1.26 -8.68
CA ASN A 34 13.29 2.45 -8.90
C ASN A 34 13.93 2.96 -7.60
N VAL A 35 13.25 2.85 -6.46
CA VAL A 35 13.83 3.16 -5.15
C VAL A 35 15.00 2.22 -4.86
N LEU A 36 14.81 0.90 -5.02
CA LEU A 36 15.87 -0.07 -4.78
C LEU A 36 17.06 0.11 -5.74
N SER A 37 16.79 0.39 -7.02
CA SER A 37 17.82 0.67 -8.03
C SER A 37 18.61 1.94 -7.69
N ALA A 38 17.96 2.99 -7.20
CA ALA A 38 18.64 4.21 -6.77
C ALA A 38 19.53 3.98 -5.53
N ILE A 39 19.10 3.10 -4.60
CA ILE A 39 19.94 2.66 -3.47
C ILE A 39 21.20 1.93 -3.98
N GLN A 40 21.04 1.06 -4.99
CA GLN A 40 22.15 0.31 -5.60
C GLN A 40 23.16 1.24 -6.30
N GLN A 41 22.68 2.15 -7.13
CA GLN A 41 23.50 3.13 -7.84
C GLN A 41 24.27 4.07 -6.90
N GLY A 42 23.74 4.31 -5.69
CA GLY A 42 24.41 5.06 -4.64
C GLY A 42 25.62 4.35 -3.99
N GLY A 43 26.06 3.22 -4.55
CA GLY A 43 27.27 2.49 -4.17
C GLY A 43 27.16 1.64 -2.91
N ASN A 44 25.95 1.43 -2.39
CA ASN A 44 25.75 0.69 -1.13
C ASN A 44 25.33 -0.78 -1.33
N MET A 45 25.22 -1.26 -2.58
CA MET A 45 24.68 -2.60 -2.85
C MET A 45 25.41 -3.24 -4.06
N PRO A 46 26.36 -4.17 -3.85
CA PRO A 46 27.14 -4.77 -4.92
C PRO A 46 26.41 -5.88 -5.71
N TRP A 47 25.23 -6.32 -5.25
CA TRP A 47 24.46 -7.40 -5.88
C TRP A 47 23.67 -6.93 -7.09
N SER A 48 23.55 -7.79 -8.11
CA SER A 48 22.61 -7.62 -9.21
C SER A 48 21.18 -7.92 -8.72
N ILE A 49 20.25 -6.99 -8.95
CA ILE A 49 18.85 -7.14 -8.52
C ILE A 49 18.13 -8.05 -9.53
N ILE A 50 17.60 -9.16 -9.03
CA ILE A 50 16.59 -9.97 -9.73
C ILE A 50 15.23 -9.45 -9.29
N HIS A 51 14.52 -8.78 -10.21
CA HIS A 51 13.17 -8.28 -9.99
C HIS A 51 12.15 -9.36 -10.31
N ASP A 52 11.60 -9.98 -9.28
CA ASP A 52 10.59 -11.02 -9.38
C ASP A 52 9.19 -10.42 -9.14
N THR A 53 8.35 -10.41 -10.17
CA THR A 53 6.98 -9.90 -10.13
C THR A 53 5.92 -11.02 -10.11
N THR A 54 6.31 -12.25 -9.77
CA THR A 54 5.40 -13.40 -9.71
C THR A 54 4.21 -13.10 -8.81
N ASP A 55 3.00 -13.19 -9.38
CA ASP A 55 1.74 -13.05 -8.66
C ASP A 55 1.40 -14.35 -7.93
N TYR A 56 1.27 -14.26 -6.61
CA TYR A 56 0.83 -15.36 -5.77
C TYR A 56 -0.60 -15.07 -5.32
N PRO A 57 -1.62 -15.68 -5.96
CA PRO A 57 -3.01 -15.31 -5.72
C PRO A 57 -3.51 -15.68 -4.31
N ASN A 58 -2.81 -16.60 -3.63
CA ASN A 58 -3.12 -17.03 -2.28
C ASN A 58 -2.24 -16.29 -1.25
N ALA A 59 -2.87 -15.73 -0.20
CA ALA A 59 -2.19 -15.02 0.87
C ALA A 59 -1.15 -15.87 1.63
N GLU A 60 -1.37 -17.19 1.75
CA GLU A 60 -0.39 -18.11 2.35
C GLU A 60 0.86 -18.28 1.49
N ASP A 61 0.74 -18.15 0.17
CA ASP A 61 1.90 -18.25 -0.70
C ASP A 61 2.72 -16.97 -0.68
N GLU A 62 2.07 -15.81 -0.59
CA GLU A 62 2.72 -14.53 -0.37
C GLU A 62 3.47 -14.48 0.97
N SER A 63 2.88 -15.00 2.06
CA SER A 63 3.55 -14.97 3.37
C SER A 63 4.85 -15.78 3.37
N ARG A 64 4.88 -16.89 2.62
CA ARG A 64 6.04 -17.79 2.51
C ARG A 64 7.11 -17.35 1.52
N ILE A 65 7.09 -16.12 1.01
CA ILE A 65 7.99 -15.72 -0.08
C ILE A 65 9.49 -15.85 0.26
N PHE A 66 9.86 -15.64 1.52
CA PHE A 66 11.23 -15.87 1.99
C PHE A 66 11.64 -17.34 1.92
N GLN A 67 10.71 -18.26 2.18
CA GLN A 67 10.90 -19.71 2.02
C GLN A 67 11.00 -20.10 0.54
N ARG A 68 10.39 -19.31 -0.36
CA ARG A 68 10.45 -19.45 -1.81
C ARG A 68 11.72 -18.86 -2.45
N GLY A 69 12.60 -18.27 -1.65
CA GLY A 69 13.92 -17.84 -2.11
C GLY A 69 14.09 -16.34 -2.30
N ALA A 70 13.10 -15.50 -1.94
CA ALA A 70 13.30 -14.06 -1.87
C ALA A 70 14.31 -13.68 -0.79
N ASP A 71 15.04 -12.59 -1.03
CA ASP A 71 15.92 -11.93 -0.07
C ASP A 71 15.26 -10.68 0.52
N LEU A 72 14.40 -10.04 -0.26
CA LEU A 72 13.79 -8.75 0.01
C LEU A 72 12.38 -8.71 -0.60
N LEU A 73 11.47 -8.03 0.09
CA LEU A 73 10.15 -7.65 -0.44
C LEU A 73 9.75 -6.26 0.05
N THR A 74 8.73 -5.69 -0.59
CA THR A 74 8.06 -4.46 -0.17
C THR A 74 6.66 -4.75 0.35
N THR A 75 6.29 -4.16 1.48
CA THR A 75 4.96 -4.34 2.06
C THR A 75 4.58 -3.19 2.98
N VAL A 76 3.32 -3.17 3.43
CA VAL A 76 2.88 -2.22 4.47
C VAL A 76 3.52 -2.61 5.80
N ALA A 77 4.07 -1.65 6.55
CA ALA A 77 4.59 -1.95 7.87
C ALA A 77 3.49 -2.52 8.78
N GLY A 78 3.82 -3.57 9.54
CA GLY A 78 2.84 -4.26 10.37
C GLY A 78 1.89 -5.18 9.59
N ASN A 79 2.18 -5.50 8.32
CA ASN A 79 1.36 -6.45 7.56
C ASN A 79 1.29 -7.82 8.26
N ARG A 80 0.08 -8.17 8.71
CA ARG A 80 -0.19 -9.39 9.50
C ARG A 80 0.12 -10.68 8.75
N LYS A 81 0.16 -10.67 7.42
CA LYS A 81 0.56 -11.84 6.60
C LYS A 81 1.95 -12.35 6.98
N PHE A 82 2.85 -11.47 7.41
CA PHE A 82 4.22 -11.81 7.80
C PHE A 82 4.43 -11.87 9.31
N ALA A 83 3.36 -11.87 10.11
CA ALA A 83 3.48 -11.84 11.58
C ALA A 83 4.05 -13.15 12.17
N GLN A 84 3.91 -14.28 11.47
CA GLN A 84 4.37 -15.60 11.92
C GLN A 84 5.77 -15.96 11.38
N ASP A 85 6.25 -15.26 10.36
CA ASP A 85 7.56 -15.50 9.75
C ASP A 85 8.58 -14.51 10.29
N GLU A 86 9.77 -15.00 10.66
CA GLU A 86 10.88 -14.12 10.99
C GLU A 86 11.26 -13.27 9.77
N HIS A 87 11.41 -11.96 9.99
CA HIS A 87 11.86 -11.01 8.99
C HIS A 87 12.53 -9.83 9.68
N ILE A 88 13.32 -9.06 8.91
CA ILE A 88 13.88 -7.79 9.38
C ILE A 88 13.13 -6.67 8.66
N ALA A 89 12.43 -5.82 9.42
CA ALA A 89 11.75 -4.65 8.89
C ALA A 89 12.69 -3.44 8.81
N ILE A 90 12.66 -2.71 7.69
CA ILE A 90 13.31 -1.42 7.53
C ILE A 90 12.28 -0.32 7.82
N HIS A 91 12.44 0.40 8.93
CA HIS A 91 11.41 1.32 9.42
C HIS A 91 11.42 2.72 8.75
N GLN A 92 11.97 2.82 7.54
CA GLN A 92 11.97 4.04 6.74
C GLN A 92 11.00 3.88 5.56
N PRO A 93 9.93 4.68 5.49
CA PRO A 93 8.92 4.55 4.46
C PRO A 93 9.44 5.03 3.10
N ILE A 94 9.10 4.31 2.03
CA ILE A 94 9.62 4.60 0.68
C ILE A 94 8.57 5.17 -0.29
N CYS A 95 7.30 5.24 0.09
CA CYS A 95 6.20 5.56 -0.82
C CYS A 95 5.37 6.80 -0.40
N GLY A 96 5.99 7.74 0.33
CA GLY A 96 5.41 9.07 0.60
C GLY A 96 4.02 9.11 1.27
N GLY A 97 3.57 7.99 1.85
CA GLY A 97 2.25 7.83 2.49
C GLY A 97 1.06 7.71 1.53
N ILE A 98 1.30 7.54 0.22
CA ILE A 98 0.22 7.62 -0.77
C ILE A 98 -0.87 6.56 -0.59
N LEU A 99 -0.46 5.35 -0.21
CA LEU A 99 -1.36 4.22 -0.06
C LEU A 99 -2.43 4.45 1.01
N GLY A 100 -2.13 5.29 2.01
CA GLY A 100 -3.04 5.63 3.08
C GLY A 100 -4.13 6.63 2.71
N CYS A 101 -4.03 7.29 1.55
CA CYS A 101 -4.97 8.33 1.15
C CYS A 101 -6.08 7.74 0.31
N ARG A 102 -7.30 7.79 0.84
CA ARG A 102 -8.49 7.19 0.24
C ARG A 102 -9.47 8.24 -0.22
N ILE A 103 -9.74 8.26 -1.51
CA ILE A 103 -10.77 9.07 -2.15
C ILE A 103 -12.05 8.24 -2.21
N LEU A 104 -13.17 8.86 -1.86
CA LEU A 104 -14.46 8.18 -1.86
C LEU A 104 -15.06 8.18 -3.27
N VAL A 105 -15.62 7.05 -3.68
CA VAL A 105 -16.58 6.96 -4.78
C VAL A 105 -17.97 6.85 -4.17
N ILE A 106 -18.88 7.72 -4.61
CA ILE A 106 -20.24 7.85 -4.07
C ILE A 106 -21.26 7.83 -5.20
N ARG A 107 -22.56 7.77 -4.88
CA ARG A 107 -23.61 8.07 -5.86
C ARG A 107 -23.58 9.56 -6.22
N THR A 108 -23.72 9.88 -7.51
CA THR A 108 -23.63 11.27 -8.01
C THR A 108 -24.67 12.19 -7.38
N SER A 109 -25.87 11.68 -7.12
CA SER A 109 -26.95 12.42 -6.47
C SER A 109 -26.66 12.80 -5.01
N GLU A 110 -25.64 12.22 -4.39
CA GLU A 110 -25.32 12.42 -2.98
C GLU A 110 -24.17 13.39 -2.72
N GLN A 111 -23.59 14.01 -3.76
CA GLN A 111 -22.46 14.94 -3.56
C GLN A 111 -22.80 16.04 -2.54
N ALA A 112 -23.98 16.67 -2.65
CA ALA A 112 -24.42 17.70 -1.71
C ALA A 112 -24.53 17.21 -0.25
N LEU A 113 -24.80 15.91 -0.05
CA LEU A 113 -24.78 15.31 1.28
C LEU A 113 -23.34 15.17 1.80
N PHE A 114 -22.42 14.74 0.95
CA PHE A 114 -21.00 14.53 1.31
C PHE A 114 -20.21 15.83 1.50
N ASP A 115 -20.63 16.93 0.87
CA ASP A 115 -20.00 18.26 1.03
C ASP A 115 -19.90 18.69 2.50
N HIS A 116 -20.85 18.25 3.32
CA HIS A 116 -20.98 18.65 4.73
C HIS A 116 -21.03 17.47 5.70
N ILE A 117 -20.76 16.23 5.25
CA ILE A 117 -20.93 15.07 6.11
C ILE A 117 -19.85 15.02 7.20
N GLU A 118 -20.24 15.08 8.48
CA GLU A 118 -19.28 14.90 9.57
C GLU A 118 -18.86 13.44 9.74
N GLU A 119 -17.71 13.19 10.37
CA GLU A 119 -17.19 11.84 10.57
C GLU A 119 -18.21 10.93 11.29
N SER A 120 -18.90 11.47 12.30
CA SER A 120 -19.93 10.74 13.04
C SER A 120 -21.09 10.30 12.15
N ALA A 121 -21.51 11.14 11.19
CA ALA A 121 -22.53 10.79 10.22
C ALA A 121 -21.99 9.82 9.16
N LEU A 122 -20.73 9.98 8.73
CA LEU A 122 -20.08 9.07 7.79
C LEU A 122 -19.91 7.66 8.37
N LYS A 123 -19.69 7.51 9.69
CA LYS A 123 -19.66 6.19 10.35
C LYS A 123 -21.00 5.46 10.32
N ASN A 124 -22.11 6.17 10.14
CA ASN A 124 -23.45 5.59 9.94
C ASN A 124 -23.71 5.23 8.46
N LYS A 125 -22.79 5.55 7.55
CA LYS A 125 -22.82 5.13 6.14
C LYS A 125 -22.05 3.84 5.96
N ILE A 126 -22.47 3.03 4.99
CA ILE A 126 -21.89 1.71 4.72
C ILE A 126 -20.74 1.85 3.71
N ALA A 127 -19.51 1.56 4.15
CA ALA A 127 -18.36 1.46 3.26
C ALA A 127 -18.38 0.14 2.49
N GLY A 128 -18.33 0.19 1.16
CA GLY A 128 -18.17 -0.99 0.30
C GLY A 128 -16.70 -1.36 0.12
N ILE A 129 -16.31 -2.58 0.50
CA ILE A 129 -14.92 -3.06 0.42
C ILE A 129 -14.86 -4.45 -0.25
N PRO A 130 -14.01 -4.67 -1.27
CA PRO A 130 -13.83 -6.00 -1.86
C PRO A 130 -13.34 -7.02 -0.84
N ALA A 131 -13.75 -8.28 -0.96
CA ALA A 131 -13.49 -9.33 0.05
C ALA A 131 -12.01 -9.66 0.32
N THR A 132 -11.10 -9.21 -0.54
CA THR A 132 -9.66 -9.50 -0.42
C THR A 132 -8.86 -8.32 0.13
N TRP A 133 -9.51 -7.20 0.43
CA TRP A 133 -8.86 -5.95 0.82
C TRP A 133 -8.78 -5.83 2.33
N ALA A 134 -7.58 -5.60 2.86
CA ALA A 134 -7.34 -5.45 4.30
C ALA A 134 -7.99 -4.18 4.90
N ASP A 135 -8.48 -3.28 4.06
CA ASP A 135 -9.14 -2.03 4.43
C ASP A 135 -10.40 -2.24 5.26
N ALA A 136 -11.10 -3.37 5.10
CA ALA A 136 -12.34 -3.66 5.81
C ALA A 136 -12.15 -3.66 7.33
N ASP A 137 -11.15 -4.39 7.83
CA ASP A 137 -10.85 -4.46 9.25
C ASP A 137 -10.35 -3.12 9.82
N LEU A 138 -9.61 -2.36 9.02
CA LEU A 138 -9.15 -1.03 9.41
C LEU A 138 -10.33 -0.07 9.58
N LEU A 139 -11.28 -0.06 8.65
CA LEU A 139 -12.49 0.76 8.75
C LEU A 139 -13.35 0.35 9.94
N ARG A 140 -13.57 -0.96 10.15
CA ARG A 140 -14.28 -1.49 11.33
C ARG A 140 -13.64 -1.06 12.64
N TYR A 141 -12.30 -1.14 12.73
CA TYR A 141 -11.55 -0.69 13.91
C TYR A 141 -11.82 0.80 14.23
N ASN A 142 -12.00 1.63 13.20
CA ASN A 142 -12.31 3.05 13.34
C ASN A 142 -13.81 3.34 13.54
N GLY A 143 -14.65 2.30 13.66
CA GLY A 143 -16.08 2.43 13.94
C GLY A 143 -16.96 2.65 12.71
N TYR A 144 -16.47 2.34 11.51
CA TYR A 144 -17.28 2.41 10.28
C TYR A 144 -18.06 1.12 10.05
N GLN A 145 -19.25 1.25 9.46
CA GLN A 145 -19.98 0.12 8.91
C GLN A 145 -19.35 -0.32 7.58
N VAL A 146 -19.18 -1.63 7.38
CA VAL A 146 -18.49 -2.18 6.21
C VAL A 146 -19.31 -3.30 5.59
N LEU A 147 -19.60 -3.17 4.30
CA LEU A 147 -20.06 -4.24 3.43
C LEU A 147 -18.85 -4.85 2.71
N GLU A 148 -18.38 -5.99 3.21
CA GLU A 148 -17.21 -6.69 2.66
C GLU A 148 -17.65 -7.93 1.86
N LYS A 149 -17.56 -7.85 0.51
CA LYS A 149 -17.85 -8.99 -0.37
C LYS A 149 -17.36 -8.74 -1.79
N GLY A 150 -17.20 -9.83 -2.54
CA GLY A 150 -17.08 -9.78 -3.98
C GLY A 150 -15.84 -9.05 -4.52
N SER A 151 -15.88 -8.76 -5.83
CA SER A 151 -14.88 -7.97 -6.55
C SER A 151 -15.18 -6.46 -6.47
N LEU A 152 -14.23 -5.65 -6.92
CA LEU A 152 -14.42 -4.20 -7.05
C LEU A 152 -15.56 -3.84 -8.01
N ASP A 153 -15.70 -4.56 -9.13
CA ASP A 153 -16.79 -4.34 -10.08
C ASP A 153 -18.16 -4.63 -9.46
N GLN A 154 -18.25 -5.69 -8.66
CA GLN A 154 -19.45 -5.98 -7.89
C GLN A 154 -19.73 -4.88 -6.86
N MET A 155 -18.68 -4.31 -6.25
CA MET A 155 -18.86 -3.22 -5.30
C MET A 155 -19.40 -1.95 -5.97
N PHE A 156 -18.95 -1.62 -7.19
CA PHE A 156 -19.52 -0.51 -7.95
C PHE A 156 -20.99 -0.73 -8.29
N LEU A 157 -21.41 -1.97 -8.61
CA LEU A 157 -22.82 -2.30 -8.80
C LEU A 157 -23.61 -2.08 -7.49
N MET A 158 -23.10 -2.58 -6.36
CA MET A 158 -23.73 -2.44 -5.05
C MET A 158 -23.86 -0.97 -4.60
N LEU A 159 -22.89 -0.13 -4.95
CA LEU A 159 -22.96 1.31 -4.70
C LEU A 159 -24.10 1.98 -5.48
N ARG A 160 -24.28 1.61 -6.75
CA ARG A 160 -25.39 2.09 -7.60
C ARG A 160 -26.75 1.64 -7.05
N GLU A 161 -26.82 0.39 -6.59
CA GLU A 161 -28.03 -0.21 -6.01
C GLU A 161 -28.35 0.27 -4.58
N GLY A 162 -27.48 1.08 -3.96
CA GLY A 162 -27.71 1.59 -2.61
C GLY A 162 -27.41 0.60 -1.49
N LEU A 163 -26.73 -0.52 -1.78
CA LEU A 163 -26.35 -1.52 -0.78
C LEU A 163 -25.14 -1.09 0.06
N CYS A 164 -24.30 -0.22 -0.51
CA CYS A 164 -23.30 0.55 0.23
C CYS A 164 -23.41 2.02 -0.17
N ASP A 165 -22.84 2.92 0.63
CA ASP A 165 -22.95 4.37 0.45
C ASP A 165 -21.69 5.00 -0.16
N PHE A 166 -20.54 4.39 0.07
CA PHE A 166 -19.29 4.85 -0.53
C PHE A 166 -18.26 3.72 -0.66
N ILE A 167 -17.32 3.88 -1.59
CA ILE A 167 -16.17 2.98 -1.76
C ILE A 167 -14.89 3.81 -1.60
N PRO A 168 -14.06 3.56 -0.58
CA PRO A 168 -12.78 4.24 -0.41
C PRO A 168 -11.69 3.59 -1.28
N LEU A 169 -11.20 4.31 -2.29
CA LEU A 169 -10.14 3.85 -3.20
C LEU A 169 -8.86 4.65 -3.00
N GLY A 170 -7.70 4.01 -3.21
CA GLY A 170 -6.41 4.70 -3.14
C GLY A 170 -6.33 5.85 -4.15
N ILE A 171 -5.85 7.02 -3.70
CA ILE A 171 -5.67 8.21 -4.57
C ILE A 171 -4.79 7.91 -5.80
N ASN A 172 -3.89 6.94 -5.68
CA ASN A 172 -3.01 6.49 -6.76
C ASN A 172 -3.72 5.73 -7.89
N GLU A 173 -4.92 5.21 -7.65
CA GLU A 173 -5.61 4.27 -8.55
C GLU A 173 -7.07 4.63 -8.82
N VAL A 174 -7.69 5.46 -7.97
CA VAL A 174 -9.12 5.80 -8.05
C VAL A 174 -9.52 6.25 -9.45
N GLN A 175 -8.74 7.11 -10.10
CA GLN A 175 -9.08 7.62 -11.42
C GLN A 175 -9.06 6.52 -12.50
N SER A 176 -8.07 5.62 -12.48
CA SER A 176 -7.97 4.53 -13.46
C SER A 176 -9.03 3.46 -13.21
N LEU A 177 -9.22 3.06 -11.95
CA LEU A 177 -10.22 2.06 -11.57
C LEU A 177 -11.64 2.55 -11.86
N PHE A 178 -11.93 3.81 -11.55
CA PHE A 178 -13.22 4.42 -11.85
C PHE A 178 -13.48 4.45 -13.35
N LYS A 179 -12.52 4.91 -14.17
CA LYS A 179 -12.65 4.94 -15.65
C LYS A 179 -12.88 3.57 -16.28
N GLN A 180 -12.23 2.52 -15.74
CA GLN A 180 -12.41 1.15 -16.22
C GLN A 180 -13.80 0.59 -15.87
N SER A 181 -14.33 0.96 -14.71
CA SER A 181 -15.65 0.50 -14.24
C SER A 181 -16.84 1.31 -14.78
N SER A 182 -16.59 2.55 -15.22
CA SER A 182 -17.59 3.46 -15.74
C SER A 182 -17.95 3.12 -17.19
N ASN A 183 -18.67 2.02 -17.37
CA ASN A 183 -19.54 1.88 -18.53
C ASN A 183 -20.64 2.97 -18.43
N THR A 184 -20.36 4.11 -19.06
CA THR A 184 -21.27 5.09 -19.67
C THR A 184 -22.36 5.81 -18.84
N ASN A 185 -22.67 5.44 -17.59
CA ASN A 185 -23.70 6.13 -16.79
C ASN A 185 -23.12 6.94 -15.61
N GLN A 186 -23.51 8.23 -15.51
CA GLN A 186 -23.13 9.19 -14.47
C GLN A 186 -23.76 8.90 -13.08
N GLU A 187 -24.08 7.65 -12.75
CA GLU A 187 -24.78 7.28 -11.50
C GLU A 187 -23.88 7.33 -10.25
N ILE A 188 -22.58 7.11 -10.45
CA ILE A 188 -21.56 7.23 -9.42
C ILE A 188 -20.52 8.26 -9.83
N THR A 189 -19.87 8.88 -8.86
CA THR A 189 -18.83 9.89 -9.06
C THR A 189 -17.73 9.75 -8.02
N ILE A 190 -16.56 10.31 -8.34
CA ILE A 190 -15.51 10.56 -7.35
C ILE A 190 -15.97 11.75 -6.51
N GLU A 191 -16.11 11.55 -5.20
CA GLU A 191 -16.45 12.59 -4.23
C GLU A 191 -15.38 13.71 -4.29
N THR A 192 -15.72 14.99 -4.11
CA THR A 192 -14.80 16.12 -4.38
C THR A 192 -14.22 16.86 -3.17
N ASN A 193 -14.79 16.73 -1.98
CA ASN A 193 -14.54 17.62 -0.85
C ASN A 193 -13.86 16.96 0.35
N MET A 194 -13.76 15.63 0.39
CA MET A 194 -13.13 14.93 1.50
C MET A 194 -12.25 13.76 1.07
N MET A 195 -11.44 13.27 2.00
CA MET A 195 -10.73 12.02 1.88
C MET A 195 -10.51 11.41 3.26
N LEU A 196 -10.37 10.08 3.28
CA LEU A 196 -9.88 9.39 4.48
C LEU A 196 -8.36 9.27 4.41
N PHE A 197 -7.72 9.34 5.55
CA PHE A 197 -6.31 8.99 5.70
C PHE A 197 -6.12 8.01 6.82
N TYR A 198 -5.42 6.92 6.54
CA TYR A 198 -4.84 6.08 7.59
C TYR A 198 -3.42 5.69 7.21
N PRO A 199 -2.50 5.64 8.18
CA PRO A 199 -1.09 5.40 7.90
C PRO A 199 -0.89 3.98 7.34
N LEU A 200 -0.44 3.89 6.08
CA LEU A 200 0.00 2.65 5.42
C LEU A 200 1.42 2.82 4.86
N PRO A 201 2.44 2.97 5.73
CA PRO A 201 3.82 3.14 5.30
C PRO A 201 4.30 1.88 4.55
N ILE A 202 4.74 2.07 3.29
CA ILE A 202 5.42 1.01 2.54
C ILE A 202 6.88 0.97 2.93
N VAL A 203 7.34 -0.21 3.31
CA VAL A 203 8.69 -0.49 3.80
C VAL A 203 9.27 -1.74 3.14
N PHE A 204 10.58 -1.89 3.26
CA PHE A 204 11.27 -3.12 2.90
C PHE A 204 11.27 -4.12 4.07
N TYR A 205 10.93 -5.37 3.78
CA TYR A 205 11.18 -6.52 4.66
C TYR A 205 12.28 -7.37 4.06
N LEU A 206 13.25 -7.76 4.88
CA LEU A 206 14.39 -8.59 4.50
C LEU A 206 14.28 -9.97 5.10
N HIS A 207 14.84 -10.94 4.38
CA HIS A 207 15.06 -12.28 4.91
C HIS A 207 15.95 -12.20 6.17
N PRO A 208 15.67 -12.96 7.26
CA PRO A 208 16.38 -12.85 8.54
C PRO A 208 17.90 -12.99 8.48
N GLN A 209 18.38 -13.77 7.51
CA GLN A 209 19.81 -14.01 7.30
C GLN A 209 20.51 -12.89 6.51
N ARG A 210 19.78 -11.90 5.98
CA ARG A 210 20.32 -10.82 5.16
C ARG A 210 20.59 -9.54 5.98
N LEU A 211 21.28 -9.69 7.10
CA LEU A 211 21.72 -8.57 7.93
C LEU A 211 22.72 -7.65 7.21
N ASP A 212 23.44 -8.20 6.23
CA ASP A 212 24.29 -7.48 5.29
C ASP A 212 23.51 -6.40 4.53
N LEU A 213 22.27 -6.69 4.09
CA LEU A 213 21.43 -5.76 3.36
C LEU A 213 20.89 -4.62 4.22
N LYS A 214 20.61 -4.88 5.50
CA LYS A 214 19.93 -3.94 6.39
C LYS A 214 20.62 -2.57 6.38
N LYS A 215 21.90 -2.53 6.71
CA LYS A 215 22.67 -1.27 6.81
C LYS A 215 22.76 -0.55 5.46
N SER A 216 22.91 -1.30 4.39
CA SER A 216 23.00 -0.76 3.03
C SER A 216 21.69 -0.10 2.60
N ILE A 217 20.56 -0.74 2.86
CA ILE A 217 19.23 -0.20 2.54
C ILE A 217 18.93 1.01 3.43
N GLU A 218 19.14 0.93 4.74
CA GLU A 218 18.87 2.05 5.66
C GLU A 218 19.65 3.30 5.27
N ARG A 219 20.95 3.16 5.02
CA ARG A 219 21.82 4.26 4.57
C ARG A 219 21.43 4.75 3.18
N GLY A 220 21.04 3.85 2.29
CA GLY A 220 20.55 4.18 0.96
C GLY A 220 19.32 5.07 1.04
N ILE A 221 18.28 4.65 1.76
CA ILE A 221 17.04 5.42 1.93
C ILE A 221 17.34 6.77 2.58
N GLU A 222 18.19 6.81 3.60
CA GLU A 222 18.60 8.05 4.26
C GLU A 222 19.25 9.02 3.25
N LYS A 223 20.22 8.57 2.47
CA LYS A 223 20.87 9.39 1.42
C LYS A 223 19.86 9.88 0.37
N LEU A 224 18.99 9.00 -0.12
CA LEU A 224 17.96 9.34 -1.11
C LEU A 224 16.94 10.34 -0.54
N THR A 225 16.68 10.29 0.76
CA THR A 225 15.79 11.22 1.45
C THR A 225 16.47 12.59 1.57
N GLN A 226 17.70 12.64 2.09
CA GLN A 226 18.47 13.86 2.30
C GLN A 226 18.72 14.64 1.00
N ASN A 227 19.00 13.95 -0.11
CA ASN A 227 19.26 14.57 -1.41
C ASN A 227 18.00 14.76 -2.30
N GLY A 228 16.82 14.46 -1.75
CA GLY A 228 15.52 14.61 -2.42
C GLY A 228 15.24 13.60 -3.55
N THR A 229 16.09 12.60 -3.78
CA THR A 229 15.89 11.59 -4.85
C THR A 229 14.67 10.75 -4.58
N LEU A 230 14.42 10.36 -3.33
CA LEU A 230 13.23 9.59 -2.96
C LEU A 230 11.94 10.35 -3.31
N GLN A 231 11.92 11.67 -3.04
CA GLN A 231 10.79 12.51 -3.40
C GLN A 231 10.64 12.68 -4.92
N ARG A 232 11.75 12.77 -5.67
CA ARG A 232 11.71 12.81 -7.15
C ARG A 232 11.14 11.51 -7.74
N ILE A 233 11.58 10.35 -7.27
CA ILE A 233 11.05 9.04 -7.69
C ILE A 233 9.55 8.96 -7.39
N TYR A 234 9.16 9.35 -6.18
CA TYR A 234 7.75 9.41 -5.79
C TYR A 234 6.91 10.29 -6.71
N ARG A 235 7.37 11.52 -7.00
CA ARG A 235 6.66 12.46 -7.88
C ARG A 235 6.56 11.92 -9.31
N TYR A 236 7.63 11.31 -9.81
CA TYR A 236 7.65 10.73 -11.15
C TYR A 236 6.52 9.71 -11.35
N HIS A 237 6.27 8.86 -10.34
CA HIS A 237 5.25 7.81 -10.43
C HIS A 237 3.84 8.29 -10.10
N TYR A 238 3.68 9.21 -9.15
CA TYR A 238 2.36 9.48 -8.57
C TYR A 238 1.84 10.91 -8.75
N GLN A 239 2.67 11.88 -9.15
CA GLN A 239 2.25 13.29 -9.16
C GLN A 239 1.01 13.52 -10.03
N ASN A 240 0.92 12.89 -11.20
CA ASN A 240 -0.21 13.07 -12.10
C ASN A 240 -1.54 12.57 -11.48
N ALA A 241 -1.52 11.38 -10.85
CA ALA A 241 -2.69 10.82 -10.19
C ALA A 241 -3.10 11.63 -8.95
N ILE A 242 -2.13 12.17 -8.21
CA ILE A 242 -2.39 13.01 -7.05
C ILE A 242 -3.02 14.34 -7.48
N GLN A 243 -2.42 15.02 -8.48
CA GLN A 243 -2.89 16.33 -8.93
C GLN A 243 -4.29 16.28 -9.52
N SER A 244 -4.66 15.19 -10.19
CA SER A 244 -6.02 15.04 -10.73
C SER A 244 -7.09 14.94 -9.64
N MET A 245 -6.71 14.60 -8.41
CA MET A 245 -7.60 14.43 -7.26
C MET A 245 -7.62 15.64 -6.30
N THR A 246 -6.77 16.64 -6.51
CA THR A 246 -6.68 17.89 -5.72
C THR A 246 -6.75 17.67 -4.19
N PRO A 247 -5.91 16.80 -3.60
CA PRO A 247 -6.00 16.43 -2.18
C PRO A 247 -5.86 17.61 -1.22
N GLU A 248 -5.17 18.67 -1.62
CA GLU A 248 -5.00 19.90 -0.84
C GLU A 248 -6.29 20.69 -0.63
N LYS A 249 -7.34 20.42 -1.44
CA LYS A 249 -8.66 21.04 -1.30
C LYS A 249 -9.65 20.19 -0.51
N ARG A 250 -9.25 18.98 -0.11
CA ARG A 250 -10.12 18.02 0.57
C ARG A 250 -9.96 18.11 2.07
N ARG A 251 -11.07 18.08 2.79
CA ARG A 251 -11.07 17.83 4.24
C ARG A 251 -10.61 16.40 4.51
N ILE A 252 -9.67 16.24 5.43
CA ILE A 252 -9.07 14.95 5.76
C ILE A 252 -9.68 14.42 7.05
N ILE A 253 -10.29 13.24 7.00
CA ILE A 253 -10.63 12.47 8.19
C ILE A 253 -9.48 11.49 8.47
N GLN A 254 -8.81 11.67 9.61
CA GLN A 254 -7.69 10.82 10.03
C GLN A 254 -8.19 9.61 10.80
N LEU A 255 -7.83 8.44 10.31
CA LEU A 255 -8.13 7.14 10.87
C LEU A 255 -6.85 6.48 11.41
N THR A 256 -7.02 5.60 12.38
CA THR A 256 -5.93 4.85 13.01
C THR A 256 -5.69 3.54 12.27
N ASN A 257 -4.43 3.19 12.04
CA ASN A 257 -4.06 1.83 11.65
C ASN A 257 -3.65 1.03 12.90
N PRO A 258 -4.46 0.06 13.37
CA PRO A 258 -4.18 -0.68 14.60
C PRO A 258 -2.98 -1.63 14.49
N ASN A 259 -2.44 -1.84 13.29
CA ASN A 259 -1.32 -2.74 13.06
C ASN A 259 0.05 -2.05 13.16
N LEU A 260 0.08 -0.74 13.38
CA LEU A 260 1.32 0.01 13.54
C LEU A 260 1.72 0.14 15.00
N ASN A 261 3.02 0.03 15.27
CA ASN A 261 3.60 0.31 16.58
C ASN A 261 3.90 1.81 16.75
N GLN A 262 4.41 2.18 17.94
CA GLN A 262 4.70 3.58 18.29
C GLN A 262 5.71 4.29 17.38
N HIS A 263 6.55 3.55 16.64
CA HIS A 263 7.51 4.14 15.69
C HIS A 263 6.82 4.98 14.61
N TRP A 264 5.57 4.63 14.27
CA TRP A 264 4.81 5.29 13.20
C TRP A 264 3.91 6.42 13.69
N LEU A 265 4.00 6.80 14.97
CA LEU A 265 3.28 7.95 15.49
C LEU A 265 3.71 9.21 14.71
N GLY A 266 2.71 9.96 14.22
CA GLY A 266 2.95 11.16 13.41
C GLY A 266 3.32 10.90 11.95
N PHE A 267 3.27 9.66 11.45
CA PHE A 267 3.42 9.38 10.02
C PHE A 267 2.35 10.13 9.21
N LYS A 268 2.79 10.94 8.24
CA LYS A 268 1.92 11.72 7.34
C LYS A 268 2.31 11.47 5.89
N ALA A 269 1.32 11.55 5.00
CA ALA A 269 1.61 11.57 3.56
C ALA A 269 2.25 12.90 3.15
N TYR A 270 3.12 12.88 2.13
CA TYR A 270 3.89 14.06 1.69
C TYR A 270 3.05 15.27 1.27
N TYR A 271 1.79 15.07 0.93
CA TYR A 271 0.86 16.10 0.47
C TYR A 271 -0.18 16.49 1.53
N MET A 272 -0.07 15.94 2.74
CA MET A 272 -0.79 16.43 3.91
C MET A 272 0.04 17.54 4.54
N LYS A 273 -0.39 18.79 4.36
CA LYS A 273 0.15 19.94 5.09
C LYS A 273 -0.45 19.99 6.48
#